data_AF-A0A1X7TJ57-F1
#
_entry.id   AF-A0A1X7TJ57-F1
#
_cell.length_a   1.000
_cell.length_b   1.000
_cell.length_c   1.000
_cell.angle_alpha   90.00
_cell.angle_beta   90.00
_cell.angle_gamma   90.00
#
_symmetry.space_group_name_H-M   'P 1'
#
loop_
_entity.id
_entity.type
_entity.pdbx_description
1 polymer ?
#
loop_
_entity_poly.entity_id
_entity_poly.type
_entity_poly.pdbx_seq_one_letter_code
_entity_poly.pdbx_strand_id
1 'polypeptide(L)'
;SHLDHKDKNQVILDVNRCGRCLPKELLIERINSIQDSLIRVLLRLLVTHTDLCYYQGLHDVVLTFLLLPLNENITFAIMNVLVQYHIRDCLYPDIGRTKELRINDSQLESFITRSECEYYFSLSWILTWYSHVVYDRDDLLMLTDLFLASHPLMPIYVATV
;
A
#
# COMPACT_ATOMS: atom_id res chain seq x y z
N SER A 1 18.73 -16.63 7.33
CA SER A 1 17.74 -17.21 6.39
C SER A 1 17.49 -16.19 5.30
N HIS A 2 18.07 -16.42 4.12
CA HIS A 2 18.16 -15.44 3.05
C HIS A 2 16.86 -15.36 2.26
N LEU A 3 15.99 -14.41 2.62
CA LEU A 3 15.02 -13.85 1.68
C LEU A 3 15.84 -13.07 0.64
N ASP A 4 16.23 -13.74 -0.42
CA ASP A 4 16.91 -13.15 -1.57
C ASP A 4 15.86 -12.94 -2.66
N HIS A 5 15.61 -11.68 -3.01
CA HIS A 5 14.58 -11.28 -3.97
C HIS A 5 15.11 -10.11 -4.79
N LYS A 6 14.77 -10.07 -6.09
CA LYS A 6 15.24 -9.03 -7.02
C LYS A 6 14.98 -7.60 -6.51
N ASP A 7 13.85 -7.40 -5.83
CA ASP A 7 13.42 -6.08 -5.33
C ASP A 7 13.91 -5.77 -3.91
N LYS A 8 14.73 -6.63 -3.31
CA LYS A 8 15.16 -6.50 -1.91
C LYS A 8 15.85 -5.18 -1.61
N ASN A 9 16.75 -4.75 -2.48
CA ASN A 9 17.47 -3.49 -2.30
C ASN A 9 16.51 -2.29 -2.32
N GLN A 10 15.51 -2.33 -3.20
CA GLN A 10 14.49 -1.28 -3.29
C GLN A 10 13.63 -1.24 -2.03
N VAL A 11 13.17 -2.40 -1.54
CA VAL A 11 12.41 -2.50 -0.28
C VAL A 11 13.21 -1.89 0.89
N ILE A 12 14.49 -2.24 1.03
CA ILE A 12 15.33 -1.71 2.11
C ILE A 12 15.47 -0.19 2.01
N LEU A 13 15.71 0.34 0.80
CA LEU A 13 15.83 1.78 0.58
C LEU A 13 14.57 2.54 0.96
N ASP A 14 13.40 2.03 0.59
CA ASP A 14 12.12 2.67 0.89
C ASP A 14 11.79 2.63 2.39
N VAL A 15 11.97 1.46 3.03
CA VAL A 15 11.74 1.32 4.47
C VAL A 15 12.66 2.23 5.29
N ASN A 16 13.92 2.38 4.87
CA ASN A 16 14.86 3.29 5.53
C ASN A 16 14.43 4.76 5.44
N ARG A 17 13.72 5.15 4.37
CA ARG A 17 13.17 6.51 4.22
C ARG A 17 11.98 6.74 5.15
N CYS A 18 11.10 5.75 5.32
CA CYS A 18 9.91 5.87 6.17
C CYS A 18 10.22 5.99 7.67
N GLY A 19 11.38 5.52 8.14
CA GLY A 19 11.78 5.68 9.54
C GLY A 19 11.79 7.14 10.02
N ARG A 20 11.98 8.10 9.11
CA ARG A 20 11.94 9.54 9.41
C ARG A 20 10.52 10.09 9.61
N CYS A 21 9.51 9.37 9.11
CA CYS A 21 8.11 9.77 9.14
C CYS A 21 7.33 9.11 10.29
N LEU A 22 7.97 8.19 11.03
CA LEU A 22 7.39 7.59 12.22
C LEU A 22 7.28 8.62 13.37
N PRO A 23 6.31 8.44 14.30
CA PRO A 23 6.15 9.33 15.44
C PRO A 23 7.47 9.54 16.19
N LYS A 24 7.84 10.80 16.43
CA LYS A 24 9.14 11.18 16.99
C LYS A 24 9.31 10.74 18.44
N GLU A 25 8.20 10.44 19.10
CA GLU A 25 8.12 9.95 20.48
C GLU A 25 8.57 8.49 20.60
N LEU A 26 8.70 7.77 19.48
CA LEU A 26 9.19 6.39 19.47
C LEU A 26 10.71 6.36 19.73
N LEU A 27 11.12 5.46 20.62
CA LEU A 27 12.54 5.15 20.83
C LEU A 27 13.16 4.62 19.52
N ILE A 28 14.41 4.98 19.26
CA ILE A 28 15.17 4.53 18.07
C ILE A 28 15.16 3.01 17.95
N GLU A 29 15.31 2.29 19.06
CA GLU A 29 15.24 0.83 19.09
C GLU A 29 13.89 0.30 18.60
N ARG A 30 12.79 1.00 18.93
CA ARG A 30 11.45 0.65 18.47
C ARG A 30 11.28 0.94 16.98
N ILE A 31 11.81 2.05 16.49
CA ILE A 31 11.84 2.39 15.05
C ILE A 31 12.58 1.30 14.27
N ASN A 32 13.78 0.93 14.69
CA ASN A 32 14.58 -0.12 14.05
C ASN A 32 13.82 -1.46 14.05
N SER A 33 13.20 -1.82 15.18
CA SER A 33 12.40 -3.04 15.29
C SER A 33 11.20 -3.07 14.33
N ILE A 34 10.51 -1.94 14.14
CA ILE A 34 9.41 -1.79 13.18
C ILE A 34 9.94 -1.93 11.75
N GLN A 35 11.03 -1.24 11.40
CA GLN A 35 11.64 -1.31 10.07
C GLN A 35 12.10 -2.72 9.71
N ASP A 36 12.72 -3.42 10.66
CA ASP A 36 13.14 -4.81 10.48
C ASP A 36 11.94 -5.74 10.24
N SER A 37 10.84 -5.52 10.98
CA SER A 37 9.59 -6.27 10.80
C SER A 37 8.95 -5.98 9.46
N LEU A 38 8.94 -4.71 9.03
CA LEU A 38 8.42 -4.28 7.74
C LEU A 38 9.18 -4.91 6.57
N ILE A 39 10.51 -4.90 6.62
CA ILE A 39 11.35 -5.57 5.61
C ILE A 39 11.03 -7.07 5.56
N ARG A 40 10.92 -7.75 6.72
CA ARG A 40 10.60 -9.18 6.75
C ARG A 40 9.24 -9.48 6.14
N VAL A 41 8.21 -8.72 6.49
CA VAL A 41 6.85 -8.91 5.93
C VAL A 41 6.85 -8.69 4.42
N LEU A 42 7.42 -7.58 3.94
CA LEU A 42 7.47 -7.27 2.51
C LEU A 42 8.22 -8.34 1.72
N LEU A 43 9.42 -8.73 2.16
CA LEU A 43 10.19 -9.77 1.48
C LEU A 43 9.48 -11.13 1.52
N ARG A 44 8.82 -11.46 2.63
CA ARG A 44 8.04 -12.69 2.75
C ARG A 44 6.86 -12.68 1.76
N LEU A 45 6.17 -11.55 1.58
CA LEU A 45 5.10 -11.42 0.59
C LEU A 45 5.62 -11.65 -0.83
N LEU A 46 6.72 -10.98 -1.19
CA LEU A 46 7.31 -11.07 -2.54
C LEU A 46 7.85 -12.47 -2.86
N VAL A 47 8.43 -13.17 -1.88
CA VAL A 47 8.87 -14.56 -2.06
C VAL A 47 7.68 -15.53 -2.12
N THR A 48 6.57 -15.20 -1.46
CA THR A 48 5.34 -16.03 -1.50
C THR A 48 4.62 -15.88 -2.84
N HIS A 49 4.63 -14.69 -3.43
CA HIS A 49 3.93 -14.36 -4.68
C HIS A 49 4.91 -13.91 -5.76
N THR A 50 5.56 -14.87 -6.41
CA THR A 50 6.64 -14.58 -7.37
C THR A 50 6.16 -13.94 -8.67
N ASP A 51 4.85 -13.91 -8.91
CA ASP A 51 4.18 -13.22 -10.01
C ASP A 51 3.95 -11.72 -9.75
N LEU A 52 4.12 -11.27 -8.50
CA LEU A 52 3.94 -9.87 -8.11
C LEU A 52 5.27 -9.10 -8.18
N CYS A 53 5.17 -7.82 -8.55
CA CYS A 53 6.28 -6.88 -8.56
C CYS A 53 6.13 -5.87 -7.43
N TYR A 54 7.20 -5.58 -6.71
CA TYR A 54 7.18 -4.51 -5.72
C TYR A 54 6.98 -3.15 -6.39
N TYR A 55 6.02 -2.36 -5.90
CA TYR A 55 5.86 -0.96 -6.27
C TYR A 55 6.21 -0.03 -5.10
N GLN A 56 6.69 1.18 -5.42
CA GLN A 56 7.00 2.20 -4.43
C GLN A 56 5.71 2.75 -3.81
N GLY A 57 5.49 2.46 -2.52
CA GLY A 57 4.29 2.83 -1.75
C GLY A 57 3.64 1.65 -1.03
N LEU A 58 3.93 0.40 -1.44
CA LEU A 58 3.41 -0.79 -0.77
C LEU A 58 3.83 -0.85 0.71
N HIS A 59 5.05 -0.38 1.00
CA HIS A 59 5.58 -0.35 2.35
C HIS A 59 4.76 0.53 3.31
N ASP A 60 4.12 1.59 2.82
CA ASP A 60 3.28 2.46 3.66
C ASP A 60 1.96 1.78 4.05
N VAL A 61 1.37 1.03 3.11
CA VAL A 61 0.19 0.20 3.40
C VAL A 61 0.54 -0.84 4.46
N VAL A 62 1.63 -1.60 4.28
CA VAL A 62 2.07 -2.60 5.26
C VAL A 62 2.42 -1.97 6.60
N LEU A 63 3.06 -0.79 6.59
CA LEU A 63 3.42 -0.07 7.81
C LEU A 63 2.18 0.32 8.62
N THR A 64 1.10 0.75 7.96
CA THR A 64 -0.17 1.09 8.62
C THR A 64 -0.67 -0.08 9.48
N PHE A 65 -0.62 -1.31 8.97
CA PHE A 65 -1.00 -2.51 9.72
C PHE A 65 0.02 -2.88 10.82
N LEU A 66 1.32 -2.67 10.60
CA LEU A 66 2.34 -2.93 11.62
C LEU A 66 2.29 -1.95 12.81
N LEU A 67 1.72 -0.76 12.62
CA LEU A 67 1.52 0.22 13.68
C LEU A 67 0.28 -0.07 14.54
N LEU A 68 -0.59 -0.98 14.10
CA LEU A 68 -1.68 -1.51 14.92
C LEU A 68 -1.14 -2.47 15.98
N PRO A 69 -1.89 -2.77 17.05
CA PRO A 69 -1.52 -3.77 18.06
C PRO A 69 -1.64 -5.21 17.52
N LEU A 70 -1.11 -5.45 16.33
CA LEU A 70 -1.03 -6.73 15.64
C LEU A 70 0.41 -7.24 15.70
N ASN A 71 0.58 -8.56 15.64
CA ASN A 71 1.91 -9.13 15.48
C ASN A 71 2.30 -9.24 13.99
N GLU A 72 3.59 -9.48 13.74
CA GLU A 72 4.16 -9.60 12.39
C GLU A 72 3.45 -10.67 11.55
N ASN A 73 3.08 -11.81 12.16
CA ASN A 73 2.44 -12.92 11.47
C ASN A 73 1.00 -12.59 11.05
N ILE A 74 0.24 -11.91 11.90
CA ILE A 74 -1.12 -11.46 11.59
C ILE A 74 -1.06 -10.41 10.48
N THR A 75 -0.12 -9.47 10.58
CA THR A 75 0.08 -8.45 9.54
C THR A 75 0.40 -9.11 8.20
N PHE A 76 1.32 -10.07 8.19
CA PHE A 76 1.61 -10.86 6.99
C PHE A 76 0.36 -11.57 6.47
N ALA A 77 -0.43 -12.22 7.32
CA ALA A 77 -1.63 -12.96 6.90
C ALA A 77 -2.67 -12.05 6.25
N ILE A 78 -2.90 -10.86 6.82
CA ILE A 78 -3.79 -9.84 6.23
C ILE A 78 -3.26 -9.40 4.87
N MET A 79 -2.00 -8.97 4.82
CA MET A 79 -1.39 -8.49 3.58
C MET A 79 -1.34 -9.57 2.51
N ASN A 80 -1.13 -10.83 2.88
CA ASN A 80 -1.12 -11.97 1.97
C ASN A 80 -2.47 -12.16 1.26
N VAL A 81 -3.58 -11.78 1.90
CA VAL A 81 -4.89 -11.72 1.25
C VAL A 81 -4.99 -10.45 0.39
N LEU A 82 -4.67 -9.27 0.94
CA LEU A 82 -4.84 -7.99 0.23
C LEU A 82 -4.08 -7.90 -1.09
N VAL A 83 -2.85 -8.42 -1.16
CA VAL A 83 -2.05 -8.42 -2.39
C VAL A 83 -2.62 -9.30 -3.50
N GLN A 84 -3.51 -10.24 -3.17
CA GLN A 84 -4.21 -11.10 -4.13
C GLN A 84 -5.58 -10.55 -4.56
N TYR A 85 -6.08 -9.54 -3.86
CA TYR A 85 -7.39 -8.92 -4.12
C TYR A 85 -7.25 -7.41 -4.24
N HIS A 86 -7.38 -6.66 -3.15
CA HIS A 86 -7.48 -5.19 -3.16
C HIS A 86 -6.31 -4.45 -3.80
N ILE A 87 -5.09 -4.98 -3.70
CA ILE A 87 -3.86 -4.31 -4.15
C ILE A 87 -3.27 -5.01 -5.39
N ARG A 88 -3.90 -6.10 -5.85
CA ARG A 88 -3.36 -6.97 -6.92
C ARG A 88 -3.05 -6.20 -8.20
N ASP A 89 -3.96 -5.33 -8.61
CA ASP A 89 -3.81 -4.59 -9.87
C ASP A 89 -2.67 -3.56 -9.81
N CYS A 90 -2.26 -3.12 -8.62
CA CYS A 90 -1.12 -2.25 -8.40
C CYS A 90 0.23 -2.98 -8.45
N LEU A 91 0.22 -4.32 -8.38
CA LEU A 91 1.42 -5.17 -8.29
C LEU A 91 1.81 -5.79 -9.64
N TYR A 92 1.04 -5.53 -10.70
CA TYR A 92 1.41 -5.95 -12.06
C TYR A 92 2.48 -5.02 -12.67
N PRO A 93 3.50 -5.57 -13.35
CA PRO A 93 4.63 -4.80 -13.90
C PRO A 93 4.27 -3.82 -15.02
N ASP A 94 3.08 -3.94 -15.60
CA ASP A 94 2.57 -3.01 -16.62
C ASP A 94 1.56 -2.06 -15.98
N ILE A 95 2.04 -0.93 -15.47
CA ILE A 95 1.19 0.16 -14.96
C ILE A 95 0.33 0.76 -16.10
N GLY A 96 0.69 0.49 -17.37
CA GLY A 96 -0.15 0.78 -18.53
C GLY A 96 -1.49 0.03 -18.49
N ARG A 97 -1.55 -1.17 -17.87
CA ARG A 97 -2.82 -1.84 -17.56
C ARG A 97 -3.56 -1.24 -16.38
N THR A 98 -2.96 -0.36 -15.59
CA THR A 98 -3.68 0.44 -14.59
C THR A 98 -4.48 1.57 -15.26
N LYS A 99 -4.15 1.99 -16.50
CA LYS A 99 -5.05 2.79 -17.35
C LYS A 99 -6.32 2.02 -17.71
N GLU A 100 -6.20 0.70 -17.76
CA GLU A 100 -7.28 -0.27 -17.83
C GLU A 100 -7.47 -0.97 -16.48
N LEU A 101 -7.37 -0.25 -15.34
CA LEU A 101 -8.32 -0.54 -14.28
C LEU A 101 -9.65 -0.44 -15.01
N ARG A 102 -10.16 -1.59 -15.47
CA ARG A 102 -11.36 -1.71 -16.27
C ARG A 102 -12.45 -1.32 -15.30
N ILE A 103 -12.60 -0.01 -15.15
CA ILE A 103 -13.73 0.66 -14.60
C ILE A 103 -14.83 0.26 -15.58
N ASN A 104 -15.36 -0.96 -15.40
CA ASN A 104 -16.60 -1.42 -16.01
C ASN A 104 -17.79 -0.72 -15.32
N ASP A 105 -17.53 0.49 -14.80
CA ASP A 105 -18.48 1.40 -14.19
C ASP A 105 -18.47 2.64 -15.08
N SER A 106 -19.40 2.66 -16.03
CA SER A 106 -19.56 3.76 -16.98
C SER A 106 -19.79 5.10 -16.28
N GLN A 107 -20.27 5.10 -15.04
CA GLN A 107 -20.45 6.32 -14.26
C GLN A 107 -19.11 6.86 -13.79
N LEU A 108 -18.22 6.02 -13.25
CA LEU A 108 -16.88 6.43 -12.82
C LEU A 108 -16.00 6.85 -14.01
N GLU A 109 -16.03 6.11 -15.12
CA GLU A 109 -15.30 6.47 -16.35
C GLU A 109 -15.76 7.83 -16.89
N SER A 110 -17.08 8.06 -16.94
CA SER A 110 -17.63 9.34 -17.38
C SER A 110 -17.25 10.49 -16.45
N PHE A 111 -17.10 10.25 -15.14
CA PHE A 111 -16.73 11.27 -14.17
C PHE A 111 -15.27 11.67 -14.34
N ILE A 112 -14.36 10.70 -14.42
CA ILE A 112 -12.92 10.96 -14.58
C ILE A 112 -12.62 11.62 -15.94
N THR A 113 -13.31 11.19 -17.01
CA THR A 113 -13.18 11.83 -18.32
C THR A 113 -13.67 13.28 -18.30
N ARG A 114 -14.73 13.58 -17.53
CA ARG A 114 -15.29 14.94 -17.40
C ARG A 114 -14.46 15.87 -16.52
N SER A 115 -13.65 15.35 -15.60
CA SER A 115 -12.89 16.18 -14.67
C SER A 115 -11.58 16.71 -15.25
N GLU A 116 -11.22 16.38 -16.51
CA GLU A 116 -9.96 16.72 -17.19
C GLU A 116 -8.69 16.39 -16.37
N CYS A 117 -8.85 15.62 -15.30
CA CYS A 117 -7.81 15.32 -14.36
C CYS A 117 -6.99 14.16 -14.92
N GLU A 118 -5.75 14.43 -15.30
CA GLU A 118 -4.82 13.37 -15.62
C GLU A 118 -4.70 12.44 -14.41
N TYR A 119 -5.02 11.16 -14.60
CA TYR A 119 -5.03 10.07 -13.60
C TYR A 119 -3.78 10.00 -12.69
N TYR A 120 -2.70 10.70 -13.04
CA TYR A 120 -1.42 10.69 -12.34
C TYR A 120 -1.43 11.37 -10.97
N PHE A 121 -2.29 12.37 -10.72
CA PHE A 121 -2.21 13.13 -9.45
C PHE A 121 -2.69 12.32 -8.23
N SER A 122 -3.73 11.50 -8.39
CA SER A 122 -4.33 10.70 -7.32
C SER A 122 -3.72 9.29 -7.21
N LEU A 123 -2.88 8.90 -8.18
CA LEU A 123 -2.28 7.57 -8.21
C LEU A 123 -1.44 7.30 -6.95
N SER A 124 -0.68 8.29 -6.47
CA SER A 124 0.09 8.15 -5.23
C SER A 124 -0.80 7.93 -4.01
N TRP A 125 -1.98 8.56 -3.96
CA TRP A 125 -2.94 8.38 -2.87
C TRP A 125 -3.49 6.96 -2.88
N ILE A 126 -3.90 6.47 -4.06
CA ILE A 126 -4.44 5.12 -4.22
C ILE A 126 -3.39 4.06 -3.89
N LEU A 127 -2.15 4.20 -4.41
CA LEU A 127 -1.07 3.22 -4.19
C LEU A 127 -0.65 3.10 -2.72
N THR A 128 -0.77 4.19 -1.96
CA THR A 128 -0.38 4.26 -0.54
C THR A 128 -1.55 4.13 0.42
N TRP A 129 -2.76 3.85 -0.09
CA TRP A 129 -4.02 3.90 0.67
C TRP A 129 -4.12 5.18 1.52
N TYR A 130 -3.83 6.32 0.90
CA TYR A 130 -3.92 7.67 1.47
C TYR A 130 -2.97 7.97 2.63
N SER A 131 -2.11 7.03 3.05
CA SER A 131 -1.18 7.22 4.17
C SER A 131 -0.18 8.37 3.97
N HIS A 132 0.02 8.86 2.74
CA HIS A 132 0.88 10.02 2.46
C HIS A 132 0.17 11.37 2.61
N VAL A 133 -1.16 11.40 2.53
CA VAL A 133 -1.95 12.63 2.51
C VAL A 133 -2.85 12.80 3.72
N VAL A 134 -3.23 11.69 4.37
CA VAL A 134 -3.99 11.69 5.62
C VAL A 134 -3.02 11.54 6.78
N TYR A 135 -2.77 12.65 7.49
CA TYR A 135 -1.84 12.70 8.62
C TYR A 135 -2.47 12.28 9.95
N ASP A 136 -3.79 12.44 10.09
CA ASP A 136 -4.50 12.00 11.27
C ASP A 136 -4.63 10.48 11.26
N ARG A 137 -4.23 9.84 12.37
CA ARG A 137 -4.21 8.40 12.48
C ARG A 137 -5.61 7.82 12.44
N ASP A 138 -6.57 8.43 13.12
CA ASP A 138 -7.91 7.88 13.25
C ASP A 138 -8.64 7.98 11.92
N ASP A 139 -8.43 9.07 11.17
CA ASP A 139 -8.94 9.23 9.81
C ASP A 139 -8.34 8.20 8.84
N LEU A 140 -7.02 7.95 8.92
CA LEU A 140 -6.35 6.95 8.08
C LEU A 140 -6.89 5.54 8.37
N LEU A 141 -7.12 5.21 9.64
CA LEU A 141 -7.68 3.91 10.03
C LEU A 141 -9.14 3.78 9.61
N MET A 142 -9.94 4.84 9.70
CA MET A 142 -11.31 4.84 9.18
C MET A 142 -11.36 4.59 7.67
N LEU A 143 -10.46 5.21 6.89
CA LEU A 143 -10.34 4.92 5.46
C LEU A 143 -9.88 3.47 5.21
N THR A 144 -8.95 2.97 6.02
CA THR A 144 -8.49 1.58 5.93
C THR A 144 -9.66 0.62 6.15
N ASP A 145 -10.48 0.83 7.19
CA ASP A 145 -11.68 0.04 7.47
C ASP A 145 -12.68 0.10 6.31
N LEU A 146 -12.91 1.29 5.74
CA LEU A 146 -13.75 1.47 4.56
C LEU A 146 -13.24 0.64 3.37
N PHE A 147 -11.93 0.69 3.08
CA PHE A 147 -11.34 -0.05 1.96
C PHE A 147 -11.39 -1.56 2.16
N LEU A 148 -11.18 -2.03 3.38
CA LEU A 148 -11.30 -3.44 3.72
C LEU A 148 -12.73 -3.96 3.60
N ALA A 149 -13.72 -3.16 3.99
CA ALA A 149 -15.14 -3.53 3.96
C ALA A 149 -15.79 -3.38 2.58
N SER A 150 -15.12 -2.75 1.63
CA SER A 150 -15.69 -2.35 0.34
C SER A 150 -15.06 -3.07 -0.87
N HIS A 151 -15.62 -2.78 -2.05
CA HIS A 151 -15.04 -3.23 -3.32
C HIS A 151 -13.60 -2.70 -3.48
N PRO A 152 -12.66 -3.47 -4.07
CA PRO A 152 -11.27 -3.05 -4.33
C PRO A 152 -11.07 -1.68 -5.00
N LEU A 153 -12.08 -1.20 -5.74
CA LEU A 153 -12.05 0.11 -6.41
C LEU A 153 -12.41 1.28 -5.48
N MET A 154 -12.81 1.03 -4.22
CA MET A 154 -13.22 2.07 -3.27
C MET A 154 -12.20 3.20 -3.08
N PRO A 155 -10.87 2.94 -3.02
CA PRO A 155 -9.88 4.03 -2.98
C PRO A 155 -9.98 5.01 -4.15
N ILE A 156 -10.41 4.55 -5.33
CA ILE A 156 -10.59 5.41 -6.51
C ILE A 156 -11.82 6.30 -6.32
N TYR A 157 -12.93 5.75 -5.82
CA TYR A 157 -14.13 6.52 -5.54
C TYR A 157 -13.88 7.62 -4.51
N VAL A 158 -13.09 7.34 -3.47
CA VAL A 158 -12.71 8.36 -2.48
C VAL A 158 -11.88 9.49 -3.11
N ALA A 159 -11.09 9.21 -4.16
CA ALA A 159 -10.30 10.24 -4.85
C ALA A 159 -11.13 11.21 -5.69
N THR A 160 -12.40 10.87 -5.96
CA THR A 160 -13.31 11.66 -6.80
C THR A 160 -14.21 12.63 -6.02
N VAL A 161 -14.19 12.57 -4.69
CA VAL A 161 -14.97 13.43 -3.80
C VAL A 161 -14.13 14.62 -3.34
#